data_AF-A8X5F0-F1
#
_entry.id   AF-A8X5F0-F1
#
_cell.length_a   1.000
_cell.length_b   1.000
_cell.length_c   1.000
_cell.angle_alpha   90.00
_cell.angle_beta   90.00
_cell.angle_gamma   90.00
#
_symmetry.space_group_name_H-M   'P 1'
#
loop_
_entity.id
_entity.type
_entity.pdbx_description
1 polymer ?
#
loop_
_entity_poly.entity_id
_entity_poly.type
_entity_poly.pdbx_seq_one_letter_code
_entity_poly.pdbx_strand_id
1 'polypeptide(L)'
;MRVNHYVMVFCLIFGILANIYVIVKLNIGTNLFEYLQKIQMSNIQRDTVPKCEIDADHLLNFIENRHFLELEEKEQRKIPKNHEKTLQTMLFAFPTAGLGNKLFEIISLLGIADTLQRTPVINATNSDYINVLSKSIQPIFPKLVEEFDLKIIPSFKYFHHIRPKIRELLAPSKLTAVRAEILLPTKYRNDFIICTHIRRGDFQYDGVHQPSDATFTRSATDFLVDYYKKSRRRVTVVVLGNDIHFAKAVFEAPSSTFGWWLSYLSKRKSQAYYRDITESKDGVLREMREDDFYPPEWIKLKTDQKTGKIRKIR
;
A
#
# COMPACT_ATOMS: atom_id res chain seq x y z
N MET A 1 -42.18 52.27 19.81
CA MET A 1 -41.83 51.20 20.77
C MET A 1 -41.11 51.82 21.96
N ARG A 2 -41.57 51.62 23.20
CA ARG A 2 -40.80 51.98 24.42
C ARG A 2 -39.99 50.76 24.86
N VAL A 3 -38.75 50.63 24.41
CA VAL A 3 -37.81 49.66 24.99
C VAL A 3 -37.22 50.26 26.27
N ASN A 4 -37.13 49.45 27.31
CA ASN A 4 -37.05 49.91 28.71
C ASN A 4 -35.81 50.76 29.04
N HIS A 5 -36.05 51.93 29.65
CA HIS A 5 -35.04 52.83 30.20
C HIS A 5 -34.11 52.11 31.21
N TYR A 6 -34.64 51.15 31.96
CA TYR A 6 -33.90 50.27 32.88
C TYR A 6 -32.75 49.51 32.23
N VAL A 7 -32.86 49.12 30.94
CA VAL A 7 -31.79 48.40 30.23
C VAL A 7 -30.61 49.32 29.95
N MET A 8 -30.85 50.57 29.54
CA MET A 8 -29.76 51.54 29.36
C MET A 8 -29.06 51.87 30.68
N VAL A 9 -29.81 52.07 31.77
CA VAL A 9 -29.22 52.36 33.09
C VAL A 9 -28.36 51.18 33.58
N PHE A 10 -28.83 49.94 33.39
CA PHE A 10 -28.06 48.74 33.71
C PHE A 10 -26.76 48.65 32.89
N CYS A 11 -26.83 48.85 31.57
CA CYS A 11 -25.65 48.86 30.70
C CYS A 11 -24.66 49.98 31.07
N LEU A 12 -25.15 51.17 31.47
CA LEU A 12 -24.30 52.29 31.87
C LEU A 12 -23.53 51.99 33.17
N ILE A 13 -24.22 51.46 34.19
CA ILE A 13 -23.60 51.08 35.47
C ILE A 13 -22.58 49.96 35.25
N PHE A 14 -22.92 48.94 34.45
CA PHE A 14 -22.03 47.82 34.16
C PHE A 14 -20.78 48.28 33.37
N GLY A 15 -20.94 49.20 32.41
CA GLY A 15 -19.83 49.81 31.67
C GLY A 15 -18.89 50.65 32.55
N ILE A 16 -19.43 51.40 33.52
CA ILE A 16 -18.62 52.15 34.48
C ILE A 16 -17.82 51.20 35.39
N LEU A 17 -18.45 50.15 35.92
CA LEU A 17 -17.76 49.15 36.76
C LEU A 17 -16.68 48.38 35.97
N ALA A 18 -16.94 48.03 34.72
CA ALA A 18 -15.96 47.40 33.84
C ALA A 18 -14.75 48.32 33.58
N ASN A 19 -14.97 49.61 33.33
CA ASN A 19 -13.88 50.58 33.16
C ASN A 19 -13.06 50.77 34.45
N ILE A 20 -13.70 50.85 35.62
CA ILE A 20 -12.99 50.91 36.91
C ILE A 20 -12.14 49.65 37.12
N TYR A 21 -12.67 48.46 36.83
CA TYR A 21 -11.92 47.21 36.92
C TYR A 21 -10.70 47.19 35.98
N VAL A 22 -10.85 47.66 34.73
CA VAL A 22 -9.74 47.78 33.77
C VAL A 22 -8.68 48.76 34.26
N ILE A 23 -9.06 49.94 34.78
CA ILE A 23 -8.14 50.93 35.32
C ILE A 23 -7.37 50.38 36.53
N VAL A 24 -8.05 49.71 37.47
CA VAL A 24 -7.39 49.09 38.64
C VAL A 24 -6.44 47.97 38.20
N LYS A 25 -6.84 47.12 37.25
CA LYS A 25 -5.99 46.04 36.72
C LYS A 25 -4.75 46.58 35.99
N LEU A 26 -4.89 47.66 35.22
CA LEU A 26 -3.77 48.35 34.58
C LEU A 26 -2.81 48.95 35.61
N ASN A 27 -3.33 49.65 36.62
CA ASN A 27 -2.50 50.37 37.60
C ASN A 27 -1.80 49.43 38.62
N ILE A 28 -2.32 48.23 38.85
CA ILE A 28 -1.63 47.16 39.59
C ILE A 28 -0.57 46.49 38.69
N GLY A 29 -0.88 46.29 37.40
CA GLY A 29 0.05 45.71 36.43
C GLY A 29 1.31 46.55 36.19
N THR A 30 1.18 47.88 36.12
CA THR A 30 2.31 48.80 35.92
C THR A 30 3.29 48.79 37.10
N ASN A 31 2.78 48.92 38.34
CA ASN A 31 3.63 48.95 39.54
C ASN A 31 4.42 47.64 39.76
N LEU A 32 3.82 46.48 39.44
CA LEU A 32 4.52 45.20 39.53
C LEU A 32 5.60 45.06 38.44
N PHE A 33 5.35 45.60 37.24
CA PHE A 33 6.28 45.58 36.12
C PHE A 33 7.48 46.52 36.34
N GLU A 34 7.28 47.74 36.86
CA GLU A 34 8.39 48.67 37.17
C GLU A 34 9.33 48.12 38.26
N TYR A 35 8.81 47.42 39.26
CA TYR A 35 9.63 46.78 40.29
C TYR A 35 10.50 45.65 39.72
N LEU A 36 9.93 44.79 38.87
CA LEU A 36 10.66 43.72 38.17
C LEU A 36 11.69 44.28 37.18
N GLN A 37 11.35 45.35 36.45
CA GLN A 37 12.24 45.98 35.48
C GLN A 37 13.46 46.63 36.16
N LYS A 38 13.30 47.23 37.35
CA LYS A 38 14.44 47.71 38.17
C LYS A 38 15.39 46.60 38.62
N ILE A 39 14.87 45.41 38.94
CA ILE A 39 15.69 44.25 39.33
C ILE A 39 16.46 43.68 38.13
N GLN A 40 15.88 43.76 36.92
CA GLN A 40 16.48 43.22 35.71
C GLN A 40 17.52 44.17 35.08
N MET A 41 17.35 45.49 35.20
CA MET A 41 18.28 46.49 34.61
C MET A 41 19.61 46.69 35.35
N SER A 42 19.79 46.16 36.56
CA SER A 42 21.02 46.37 37.34
C SER A 42 22.18 45.43 36.99
N ASN A 43 21.91 44.25 36.42
CA ASN A 43 22.87 43.14 36.43
C ASN A 43 23.46 42.73 35.07
N ILE A 44 22.79 42.98 33.93
CA ILE A 44 23.18 42.33 32.66
C ILE A 44 23.04 43.26 31.44
N GLN A 45 23.93 44.27 31.33
CA GLN A 45 24.56 44.56 30.02
C GLN A 45 25.81 45.45 30.13
N ARG A 46 26.96 44.79 30.02
CA ARG A 46 28.10 45.33 29.27
C ARG A 46 28.19 44.55 27.94
N ASP A 47 28.61 45.24 26.89
CA ASP A 47 29.18 44.73 25.64
C ASP A 47 28.25 44.12 24.54
N THR A 48 27.78 45.02 23.68
CA THR A 48 27.74 44.98 22.19
C THR A 48 27.60 43.66 21.39
N VAL A 49 26.50 43.54 20.63
CA VAL A 49 26.33 42.76 19.36
C VAL A 49 25.32 43.52 18.47
N PRO A 50 25.43 43.58 17.12
CA PRO A 50 24.55 44.42 16.29
C PRO A 50 23.09 43.96 16.25
N LYS A 51 22.17 44.93 16.14
CA LYS A 51 20.73 44.72 16.22
C LYS A 51 20.12 44.53 14.83
N CYS A 52 19.49 43.38 14.59
CA CYS A 52 18.57 43.18 13.48
C CYS A 52 17.23 43.84 13.85
N GLU A 53 16.78 44.83 13.09
CA GLU A 53 15.41 45.32 13.18
C GLU A 53 14.53 44.54 12.20
N ILE A 54 13.55 43.82 12.75
CA ILE A 54 12.50 43.17 11.98
C ILE A 54 11.31 44.13 11.99
N ASP A 55 10.95 44.63 10.80
CA ASP A 55 9.71 45.37 10.58
C ASP A 55 8.52 44.47 10.95
N ALA A 56 7.88 44.79 12.07
CA ALA A 56 6.80 43.99 12.63
C ALA A 56 5.54 44.02 11.76
N ASP A 57 5.25 45.14 11.09
CA ASP A 57 4.06 45.29 10.26
C ASP A 57 4.24 44.55 8.92
N HIS A 58 5.47 44.55 8.38
CA HIS A 58 5.81 43.75 7.21
C HIS A 58 5.90 42.25 7.55
N LEU A 59 6.32 41.89 8.77
CA LEU A 59 6.27 40.51 9.26
C LEU A 59 4.84 40.03 9.49
N LEU A 60 3.96 40.86 10.06
CA LEU A 60 2.55 40.52 10.27
C LEU A 60 1.80 40.38 8.94
N ASN A 61 1.98 41.30 7.99
CA ASN A 61 1.45 41.14 6.62
C ASN A 61 1.99 39.88 5.93
N PHE A 62 3.26 39.54 6.13
CA PHE A 62 3.83 38.29 5.61
C PHE A 62 3.19 37.06 6.27
N ILE A 63 2.96 37.08 7.58
CA ILE A 63 2.32 35.99 8.33
C ILE A 63 0.85 35.82 7.96
N GLU A 64 0.07 36.90 7.86
CA GLU A 64 -1.35 36.83 7.48
C GLU A 64 -1.52 36.33 6.03
N ASN A 65 -0.74 36.83 5.08
CA ASN A 65 -0.72 36.29 3.72
C ASN A 65 -0.28 34.82 3.69
N ARG A 66 0.70 34.41 4.52
CA ARG A 66 1.06 32.99 4.66
C ARG A 66 -0.07 32.16 5.24
N HIS A 67 -0.80 32.69 6.21
CA HIS A 67 -1.89 31.95 6.87
C HIS A 67 -3.11 31.83 5.93
N PHE A 68 -3.34 32.81 5.06
CA PHE A 68 -4.32 32.73 3.98
C PHE A 68 -3.89 31.71 2.91
N LEU A 69 -2.64 31.80 2.41
CA LEU A 69 -2.08 30.84 1.45
C LEU A 69 -2.01 29.41 2.02
N GLU A 70 -1.73 29.23 3.31
CA GLU A 70 -1.78 27.94 3.99
C GLU A 70 -3.21 27.41 4.13
N LEU A 71 -4.22 28.26 4.18
CA LEU A 71 -5.63 27.85 4.20
C LEU A 71 -6.11 27.47 2.79
N GLU A 72 -5.75 28.23 1.76
CA GLU A 72 -5.93 27.83 0.36
C GLU A 72 -5.18 26.53 0.03
N GLU A 73 -3.92 26.36 0.47
CA GLU A 73 -3.20 25.09 0.34
C GLU A 73 -3.88 23.96 1.10
N LYS A 74 -4.42 24.19 2.31
CA LYS A 74 -5.14 23.15 3.08
C LYS A 74 -6.48 22.78 2.45
N GLU A 75 -7.12 23.65 1.67
CA GLU A 75 -8.27 23.29 0.84
C GLU A 75 -7.85 22.58 -0.45
N GLN A 76 -6.82 23.05 -1.16
CA GLN A 76 -6.32 22.42 -2.39
C GLN A 76 -5.70 21.03 -2.13
N ARG A 77 -5.04 20.82 -0.99
CA ARG A 77 -4.45 19.53 -0.57
C ARG A 77 -5.47 18.47 -0.13
N LYS A 78 -6.79 18.76 -0.16
CA LYS A 78 -7.84 17.73 0.08
C LYS A 78 -8.07 16.78 -1.10
N ILE A 79 -7.44 17.01 -2.24
CA ILE A 79 -7.36 16.02 -3.32
C ILE A 79 -6.03 15.26 -3.11
N PRO A 80 -6.05 13.97 -2.71
CA PRO A 80 -4.82 13.19 -2.68
C PRO A 80 -4.23 13.15 -4.10
N LYS A 81 -2.91 13.32 -4.23
CA LYS A 81 -2.18 12.90 -5.45
C LYS A 81 -2.21 11.37 -5.53
N ASN A 82 -3.37 10.82 -5.83
CA ASN A 82 -3.59 9.38 -5.89
C ASN A 82 -3.06 8.88 -7.24
N HIS A 83 -1.74 8.79 -7.35
CA HIS A 83 -1.11 8.17 -8.50
C HIS A 83 -1.57 6.72 -8.58
N GLU A 84 -2.18 6.34 -9.70
CA GLU A 84 -2.71 4.99 -9.98
C GLU A 84 -1.69 3.86 -9.77
N LYS A 85 -0.39 4.18 -9.75
CA LYS A 85 0.73 3.24 -9.68
C LYS A 85 1.56 3.51 -8.45
N THR A 86 1.90 2.46 -7.72
CA THR A 86 2.79 2.55 -6.56
C THR A 86 4.27 2.42 -6.92
N LEU A 87 5.15 2.76 -5.98
CA LEU A 87 6.58 2.43 -6.00
C LEU A 87 6.99 1.84 -4.66
N GLN A 88 7.77 0.74 -4.68
CA GLN A 88 8.36 0.15 -3.48
C GLN A 88 9.81 -0.29 -3.77
N THR A 89 10.69 -0.08 -2.81
CA THR A 89 12.07 -0.60 -2.81
C THR A 89 12.29 -1.53 -1.61
N MET A 90 13.44 -2.23 -1.54
CA MET A 90 13.92 -2.73 -0.24
C MET A 90 14.61 -1.57 0.46
N LEU A 91 14.26 -1.37 1.72
CA LEU A 91 14.94 -0.46 2.62
C LEU A 91 15.89 -1.32 3.47
N PHE A 92 17.18 -1.36 3.11
CA PHE A 92 18.16 -2.31 3.65
C PHE A 92 18.81 -1.78 4.92
N ALA A 93 19.17 -0.50 4.94
CA ALA A 93 19.70 0.19 6.11
C ALA A 93 18.59 0.67 7.07
N PHE A 94 17.37 0.87 6.58
CA PHE A 94 16.24 1.36 7.38
C PHE A 94 15.95 0.59 8.68
N PRO A 95 15.95 -0.76 8.75
CA PRO A 95 15.68 -1.46 10.01
C PRO A 95 16.81 -1.30 11.05
N THR A 96 18.07 -1.25 10.60
CA THR A 96 19.25 -1.49 11.46
C THR A 96 20.21 -0.31 11.62
N ALA A 97 20.20 0.67 10.72
CA ALA A 97 21.19 1.76 10.71
C ALA A 97 20.77 3.00 11.54
N GLY A 98 21.68 3.99 11.60
CA GLY A 98 21.42 5.29 12.22
C GLY A 98 20.36 6.10 11.47
N LEU A 99 19.83 7.14 12.14
CA LEU A 99 18.73 7.99 11.63
C LEU A 99 19.03 8.60 10.26
N GLY A 100 20.26 9.04 10.00
CA GLY A 100 20.65 9.58 8.68
C GLY A 100 20.43 8.59 7.54
N ASN A 101 20.87 7.33 7.69
CA ASN A 101 20.69 6.30 6.66
C ASN A 101 19.21 5.91 6.50
N LYS A 102 18.44 5.89 7.60
CA LYS A 102 16.99 5.70 7.57
C LYS A 102 16.29 6.78 6.73
N LEU A 103 16.65 8.05 6.96
CA LEU A 103 16.14 9.19 6.20
C LEU A 103 16.56 9.13 4.73
N PHE A 104 17.82 8.79 4.44
CA PHE A 104 18.30 8.63 3.06
C PHE A 104 17.46 7.61 2.28
N GLU A 105 17.17 6.44 2.83
CA GLU A 105 16.40 5.42 2.10
C GLU A 105 14.94 5.84 1.86
N ILE A 106 14.24 6.40 2.85
CA ILE A 106 12.84 6.81 2.67
C ILE A 106 12.70 8.08 1.83
N ILE A 107 13.59 9.07 1.97
CA ILE A 107 13.58 10.29 1.14
C ILE A 107 13.96 9.94 -0.30
N SER A 108 14.88 8.98 -0.51
CA SER A 108 15.15 8.47 -1.86
C SER A 108 13.94 7.76 -2.46
N LEU A 109 13.23 6.93 -1.68
CA LEU A 109 11.98 6.30 -2.13
C LEU A 109 10.93 7.36 -2.52
N LEU A 110 10.74 8.39 -1.70
CA LEU A 110 9.82 9.50 -1.98
C LEU A 110 10.21 10.28 -3.25
N GLY A 111 11.48 10.67 -3.39
CA GLY A 111 11.96 11.41 -4.55
C GLY A 111 11.92 10.62 -5.86
N ILE A 112 12.22 9.32 -5.83
CA ILE A 112 12.07 8.43 -7.00
C ILE A 112 10.58 8.25 -7.31
N ALA A 113 9.70 8.14 -6.30
CA ALA A 113 8.26 8.01 -6.50
C ALA A 113 7.66 9.25 -7.18
N ASP A 114 7.97 10.46 -6.70
CA ASP A 114 7.53 11.72 -7.32
C ASP A 114 8.08 11.89 -8.74
N THR A 115 9.38 11.61 -8.96
CA THR A 115 10.00 11.61 -10.31
C THR A 115 9.28 10.67 -11.28
N LEU A 116 8.80 9.51 -10.79
CA LEU A 116 8.07 8.52 -11.59
C LEU A 116 6.55 8.72 -11.60
N GLN A 117 6.02 9.76 -10.95
CA GLN A 117 4.59 10.02 -10.74
C GLN A 117 3.86 8.81 -10.15
N ARG A 118 4.33 8.37 -8.96
CA ARG A 118 3.89 7.18 -8.23
C ARG A 118 3.70 7.47 -6.74
N THR A 119 2.84 6.69 -6.09
CA THR A 119 2.69 6.71 -4.63
C THR A 119 3.76 5.81 -3.97
N PRO A 120 4.61 6.32 -3.07
CA PRO A 120 5.62 5.49 -2.40
C PRO A 120 4.95 4.61 -1.34
N VAL A 121 5.28 3.32 -1.33
CA VAL A 121 4.70 2.31 -0.45
C VAL A 121 5.75 1.70 0.46
N ILE A 122 5.44 1.61 1.76
CA ILE A 122 6.21 0.83 2.72
C ILE A 122 5.44 -0.43 3.09
N ASN A 123 6.13 -1.57 3.11
CA ASN A 123 5.52 -2.85 3.42
C ASN A 123 5.07 -2.92 4.89
N ALA A 124 3.76 -2.91 5.12
CA ALA A 124 3.16 -2.95 6.46
C ALA A 124 3.33 -4.31 7.17
N THR A 125 3.70 -5.38 6.47
CA THR A 125 3.95 -6.69 7.09
C THR A 125 5.37 -6.84 7.64
N ASN A 126 6.28 -5.90 7.34
CA ASN A 126 7.63 -5.91 7.90
C ASN A 126 7.61 -5.22 9.28
N SER A 127 7.68 -6.04 10.34
CA SER A 127 7.69 -5.57 11.73
C SER A 127 8.81 -4.58 12.02
N ASP A 128 9.97 -4.72 11.38
CA ASP A 128 11.12 -3.87 11.64
C ASP A 128 10.94 -2.50 10.98
N TYR A 129 10.33 -2.46 9.80
CA TYR A 129 9.95 -1.20 9.14
C TYR A 129 8.88 -0.46 9.96
N ILE A 130 7.85 -1.16 10.44
CA ILE A 130 6.81 -0.57 11.29
C ILE A 130 7.36 -0.12 12.65
N ASN A 131 8.27 -0.88 13.26
CA ASN A 131 8.96 -0.48 14.49
C ASN A 131 9.81 0.78 14.27
N VAL A 132 10.58 0.87 13.19
CA VAL A 132 11.41 2.06 12.89
C VAL A 132 10.54 3.27 12.54
N LEU A 133 9.49 3.09 11.73
CA LEU A 133 8.54 4.18 11.46
C LEU A 133 7.93 4.72 12.76
N SER A 134 7.29 3.87 13.56
CA SER A 134 6.59 4.30 14.78
C SER A 134 7.50 4.80 15.90
N LYS A 135 8.71 4.22 16.09
CA LYS A 135 9.59 4.52 17.23
C LYS A 135 10.77 5.44 16.89
N SER A 136 11.14 5.60 15.62
CA SER A 136 12.32 6.40 15.22
C SER A 136 11.99 7.54 14.24
N ILE A 137 11.02 7.38 13.33
CA ILE A 137 10.72 8.41 12.32
C ILE A 137 9.53 9.26 12.74
N GLN A 138 8.37 8.66 13.00
CA GLN A 138 7.11 9.34 13.34
C GLN A 138 7.22 10.32 14.53
N PRO A 139 7.97 10.04 15.62
CA PRO A 139 8.10 10.99 16.74
C PRO A 139 8.88 12.27 16.39
N ILE A 140 9.67 12.25 15.31
CA ILE A 140 10.57 13.35 14.91
C ILE A 140 10.04 14.03 13.63
N PHE A 141 9.53 13.23 12.69
CA PHE A 141 9.09 13.64 11.36
C PHE A 141 7.71 13.02 11.02
N PRO A 142 6.64 13.38 11.75
CA PRO A 142 5.31 12.78 11.54
C PRO A 142 4.79 12.99 10.11
N LYS A 143 4.91 14.21 9.58
CA LYS A 143 4.54 14.55 8.20
C LYS A 143 5.28 13.71 7.15
N LEU A 144 6.52 13.31 7.41
CA LEU A 144 7.27 12.47 6.47
C LEU A 144 6.67 11.05 6.41
N VAL A 145 6.11 10.53 7.50
CA VAL A 145 5.44 9.22 7.51
C VAL A 145 4.10 9.27 6.76
N GLU A 146 3.41 10.41 6.80
CA GLU A 146 2.14 10.64 6.10
C GLU A 146 2.26 10.62 4.57
N GLU A 147 3.46 10.82 4.01
CA GLU A 147 3.74 10.72 2.57
C GLU A 147 3.80 9.26 2.06
N PHE A 148 3.77 8.24 2.92
CA PHE A 148 3.91 6.82 2.54
C PHE A 148 2.65 6.00 2.76
N ASP A 149 2.24 5.27 1.72
CA ASP A 149 1.19 4.27 1.79
C ASP A 149 1.69 3.02 2.56
N LEU A 150 1.01 2.63 3.64
CA LEU A 150 1.29 1.38 4.37
C LEU A 150 0.41 0.25 3.83
N LYS A 151 0.97 -0.62 2.96
CA LYS A 151 0.23 -1.73 2.33
C LYS A 151 0.66 -3.10 2.81
N ILE A 152 -0.31 -4.00 2.97
CA ILE A 152 -0.08 -5.44 3.20
C ILE A 152 0.26 -6.07 1.86
N ILE A 153 1.50 -6.54 1.69
CA ILE A 153 1.92 -7.23 0.47
C ILE A 153 1.60 -8.73 0.62
N PRO A 154 0.82 -9.34 -0.28
CA PRO A 154 0.53 -10.77 -0.21
C PRO A 154 1.77 -11.60 -0.55
N SER A 155 2.30 -12.34 0.42
CA SER A 155 3.39 -13.31 0.22
C SER A 155 3.09 -14.66 0.85
N PHE A 156 3.46 -15.74 0.16
CA PHE A 156 3.34 -17.10 0.69
C PHE A 156 4.28 -17.36 1.87
N LYS A 157 5.38 -16.60 1.98
CA LYS A 157 6.45 -16.81 2.98
C LYS A 157 5.91 -16.71 4.41
N TYR A 158 4.96 -15.81 4.65
CA TYR A 158 4.30 -15.63 5.96
C TYR A 158 3.56 -16.86 6.45
N PHE A 159 3.11 -17.74 5.55
CA PHE A 159 2.27 -18.88 5.91
C PHE A 159 2.74 -20.24 5.35
N HIS A 160 3.93 -20.29 4.75
CA HIS A 160 4.48 -21.55 4.20
C HIS A 160 4.76 -22.60 5.28
N HIS A 161 5.27 -22.17 6.43
CA HIS A 161 5.59 -23.05 7.55
C HIS A 161 4.33 -23.73 8.14
N ILE A 162 3.16 -23.09 8.09
CA ILE A 162 1.85 -23.67 8.49
C ILE A 162 1.07 -24.30 7.33
N ARG A 163 1.68 -24.54 6.16
CA ARG A 163 0.99 -25.15 5.00
C ARG A 163 0.21 -26.44 5.33
N PRO A 164 0.69 -27.38 6.19
CA PRO A 164 -0.11 -28.53 6.60
C PRO A 164 -1.43 -28.15 7.29
N LYS A 165 -1.36 -27.22 8.26
CA LYS A 165 -2.53 -26.70 9.00
C LYS A 165 -3.50 -25.96 8.07
N ILE A 166 -3.00 -25.19 7.10
CA ILE A 166 -3.87 -24.52 6.12
C ILE A 166 -4.63 -25.52 5.26
N ARG A 167 -4.03 -26.65 4.86
CA ARG A 167 -4.72 -27.70 4.11
C ARG A 167 -5.83 -28.40 4.90
N GLU A 168 -5.65 -28.49 6.21
CA GLU A 168 -6.66 -29.02 7.14
C GLU A 168 -7.81 -28.02 7.33
N LEU A 169 -7.49 -26.74 7.59
CA LEU A 169 -8.48 -25.66 7.74
C LEU A 169 -9.29 -25.41 6.47
N LEU A 170 -8.68 -25.58 5.29
CA LEU A 170 -9.32 -25.43 3.97
C LEU A 170 -9.75 -26.79 3.38
N ALA A 171 -9.78 -27.86 4.18
CA ALA A 171 -10.31 -29.15 3.73
C ALA A 171 -11.84 -29.02 3.52
N PRO A 172 -12.38 -29.39 2.34
CA PRO A 172 -13.82 -29.40 2.14
C PRO A 172 -14.49 -30.45 3.02
N SER A 173 -15.75 -30.20 3.40
CA SER A 173 -16.57 -31.21 4.09
C SER A 173 -16.67 -32.49 3.24
N LYS A 174 -16.86 -33.65 3.89
CA LYS A 174 -16.96 -34.96 3.21
C LYS A 174 -17.95 -34.94 2.04
N LEU A 175 -19.11 -34.30 2.22
CA LEU A 175 -20.12 -34.16 1.17
C LEU A 175 -19.63 -33.31 -0.01
N THR A 176 -18.96 -32.19 0.26
CA THR A 176 -18.39 -31.33 -0.80
C THR A 176 -17.26 -32.04 -1.55
N ALA A 177 -16.41 -32.81 -0.85
CA ALA A 177 -15.37 -33.62 -1.47
C ALA A 177 -15.95 -34.69 -2.42
N VAL A 178 -16.98 -35.42 -1.98
CA VAL A 178 -17.68 -36.42 -2.82
C VAL A 178 -18.36 -35.77 -4.02
N ARG A 179 -19.04 -34.62 -3.84
CA ARG A 179 -19.63 -33.85 -4.95
C ARG A 179 -18.56 -33.45 -5.98
N ALA A 180 -17.41 -32.96 -5.53
CA ALA A 180 -16.30 -32.59 -6.41
C ALA A 180 -15.70 -33.80 -7.15
N GLU A 181 -15.61 -34.97 -6.52
CA GLU A 181 -15.11 -36.19 -7.18
C GLU A 181 -16.06 -36.70 -8.28
N ILE A 182 -17.38 -36.53 -8.09
CA ILE A 182 -18.40 -36.88 -9.08
C ILE A 182 -18.27 -36.04 -10.36
N LEU A 183 -17.81 -34.79 -10.27
CA LEU A 183 -17.56 -33.92 -11.44
C LEU A 183 -16.49 -34.47 -12.40
N LEU A 184 -15.58 -35.34 -11.93
CA LEU A 184 -14.61 -36.02 -12.79
C LEU A 184 -15.16 -37.41 -13.18
N PRO A 185 -15.50 -37.65 -14.46
CA PRO A 185 -16.00 -38.94 -14.93
C PRO A 185 -15.08 -40.10 -14.56
N THR A 186 -15.66 -41.19 -14.05
CA THR A 186 -14.93 -42.37 -13.54
C THR A 186 -13.85 -42.89 -14.48
N LYS A 187 -14.12 -42.90 -15.80
CA LYS A 187 -13.15 -43.29 -16.84
C LYS A 187 -11.80 -42.55 -16.79
N TYR A 188 -11.81 -41.29 -16.35
CA TYR A 188 -10.63 -40.41 -16.30
C TYR A 188 -9.95 -40.36 -14.93
N ARG A 189 -10.57 -40.86 -13.85
CA ARG A 189 -10.02 -40.72 -12.47
C ARG A 189 -8.64 -41.38 -12.28
N ASN A 190 -8.30 -42.35 -13.12
CA ASN A 190 -7.01 -43.06 -13.13
C ASN A 190 -6.00 -42.49 -14.15
N ASP A 191 -6.29 -41.36 -14.77
CA ASP A 191 -5.39 -40.72 -15.75
C ASP A 191 -4.41 -39.77 -15.09
N PHE A 192 -3.33 -39.46 -15.79
CA PHE A 192 -2.50 -38.33 -15.40
C PHE A 192 -3.26 -37.04 -15.72
N ILE A 193 -3.87 -36.43 -14.69
CA ILE A 193 -4.64 -35.21 -14.83
C ILE A 193 -3.72 -33.99 -14.90
N ILE A 194 -3.84 -33.23 -15.98
CA ILE A 194 -3.36 -31.85 -16.10
C ILE A 194 -4.56 -30.96 -15.77
N CYS A 195 -4.51 -30.21 -14.67
CA CYS A 195 -5.53 -29.22 -14.35
C CYS A 195 -5.07 -27.84 -14.82
N THR A 196 -5.90 -27.14 -15.60
CA THR A 196 -5.64 -25.74 -15.93
C THR A 196 -6.84 -24.86 -15.56
N HIS A 197 -6.54 -23.62 -15.15
CA HIS A 197 -7.51 -22.68 -14.60
C HIS A 197 -7.62 -21.42 -15.46
N ILE A 198 -8.80 -21.11 -15.99
CA ILE A 198 -9.11 -19.98 -16.87
C ILE A 198 -9.77 -18.86 -16.08
N ARG A 199 -9.21 -17.64 -16.17
CA ARG A 199 -9.80 -16.43 -15.58
C ARG A 199 -10.05 -15.38 -16.65
N ARG A 200 -11.32 -15.00 -16.83
CA ARG A 200 -11.76 -13.85 -17.64
C ARG A 200 -12.79 -13.07 -16.82
N GLY A 201 -14.02 -12.90 -17.29
CA GLY A 201 -15.07 -12.21 -16.55
C GLY A 201 -14.69 -10.74 -16.29
N ASP A 202 -14.77 -10.31 -15.04
CA ASP A 202 -14.36 -8.99 -14.55
C ASP A 202 -12.93 -8.57 -14.97
N PHE A 203 -11.99 -9.51 -15.10
CA PHE A 203 -10.62 -9.21 -15.57
C PHE A 203 -10.57 -8.77 -17.05
N GLN A 204 -11.68 -8.84 -17.79
CA GLN A 204 -11.76 -8.25 -19.13
C GLN A 204 -12.04 -6.73 -19.12
N TYR A 205 -12.47 -6.20 -17.97
CA TYR A 205 -13.05 -4.85 -17.87
C TYR A 205 -12.51 -4.04 -16.69
N ASP A 206 -11.85 -4.67 -15.71
CA ASP A 206 -11.34 -3.97 -14.51
C ASP A 206 -10.13 -3.05 -14.78
N GLY A 207 -9.47 -3.19 -15.94
CA GLY A 207 -8.31 -2.38 -16.35
C GLY A 207 -7.02 -2.65 -15.57
N VAL A 208 -7.06 -3.54 -14.56
CA VAL A 208 -5.94 -3.82 -13.65
C VAL A 208 -5.34 -5.19 -13.95
N HIS A 209 -6.16 -6.23 -14.09
CA HIS A 209 -5.69 -7.59 -14.29
C HIS A 209 -5.70 -7.97 -15.77
N GLN A 210 -4.86 -8.93 -16.18
CA GLN A 210 -4.95 -9.45 -17.54
C GLN A 210 -5.96 -10.62 -17.61
N PRO A 211 -6.90 -10.63 -18.58
CA PRO A 211 -7.76 -11.78 -18.84
C PRO A 211 -7.05 -12.87 -19.66
N SER A 212 -7.60 -14.10 -19.65
CA SER A 212 -6.97 -15.29 -20.26
C SER A 212 -6.49 -15.08 -21.69
N ASP A 213 -5.20 -15.35 -21.90
CA ASP A 213 -4.55 -15.28 -23.20
C ASP A 213 -4.59 -16.62 -23.92
N ALA A 214 -5.25 -16.64 -25.08
CA ALA A 214 -5.54 -17.86 -25.81
C ALA A 214 -4.27 -18.58 -26.29
N THR A 215 -3.35 -17.82 -26.88
CA THR A 215 -2.21 -18.37 -27.64
C THR A 215 -1.17 -19.00 -26.71
N PHE A 216 -0.78 -18.30 -25.64
CA PHE A 216 0.16 -18.83 -24.66
C PHE A 216 -0.35 -20.12 -24.08
N THR A 217 -1.58 -20.12 -23.55
CA THR A 217 -1.94 -21.20 -22.66
C THR A 217 -2.29 -22.46 -23.40
N ARG A 218 -2.90 -22.38 -24.59
CA ARG A 218 -3.07 -23.56 -25.45
C ARG A 218 -1.73 -24.23 -25.75
N SER A 219 -0.73 -23.41 -26.06
CA SER A 219 0.64 -23.86 -26.31
C SER A 219 1.31 -24.44 -25.05
N ALA A 220 0.93 -23.97 -23.86
CA ALA A 220 1.39 -24.50 -22.57
C ALA A 220 0.71 -25.84 -22.22
N THR A 221 -0.60 -25.98 -22.49
CA THR A 221 -1.32 -27.26 -22.35
C THR A 221 -0.70 -28.31 -23.24
N ASP A 222 -0.56 -28.03 -24.54
CA ASP A 222 -0.03 -28.97 -25.52
C ASP A 222 1.42 -29.37 -25.17
N PHE A 223 2.25 -28.41 -24.76
CA PHE A 223 3.59 -28.67 -24.23
C PHE A 223 3.59 -29.63 -23.02
N LEU A 224 2.70 -29.44 -22.04
CA LEU A 224 2.60 -30.31 -20.86
C LEU A 224 2.04 -31.69 -21.23
N VAL A 225 1.04 -31.75 -22.11
CA VAL A 225 0.45 -32.98 -22.63
C VAL A 225 1.52 -33.83 -23.33
N ASP A 226 2.29 -33.24 -24.24
CA ASP A 226 3.35 -33.93 -24.97
C ASP A 226 4.56 -34.27 -24.10
N TYR A 227 4.84 -33.46 -23.07
CA TYR A 227 5.84 -33.80 -22.06
C TYR A 227 5.43 -35.03 -21.25
N TYR A 228 4.17 -35.12 -20.78
CA TYR A 228 3.72 -36.22 -19.93
C TYR A 228 3.30 -37.48 -20.69
N LYS A 229 2.79 -37.38 -21.92
CA LYS A 229 2.51 -38.56 -22.78
C LYS A 229 3.71 -39.49 -22.95
N LYS A 230 4.94 -38.95 -22.94
CA LYS A 230 6.21 -39.73 -22.99
C LYS A 230 6.40 -40.70 -21.82
N SER A 231 5.72 -40.48 -20.69
CA SER A 231 5.88 -41.27 -19.45
C SER A 231 4.54 -41.75 -18.85
N ARG A 232 3.40 -41.36 -19.43
CA ARG A 232 2.06 -41.63 -18.91
C ARG A 232 1.17 -42.19 -20.02
N ARG A 233 0.68 -43.42 -19.82
CA ARG A 233 -0.18 -44.15 -20.78
C ARG A 233 -1.47 -43.42 -21.15
N ARG A 234 -2.03 -42.64 -20.21
CA ARG A 234 -3.22 -41.80 -20.42
C ARG A 234 -3.00 -40.46 -19.72
N VAL A 235 -3.25 -39.38 -20.45
CA VAL A 235 -3.16 -37.99 -19.98
C VAL A 235 -4.50 -37.34 -20.30
N THR A 236 -5.11 -36.69 -19.30
CA THR A 236 -6.39 -35.99 -19.46
C THR A 236 -6.23 -34.56 -18.99
N VAL A 237 -6.65 -33.62 -19.81
CA VAL A 237 -6.73 -32.21 -19.43
C VAL A 237 -8.11 -31.96 -18.81
N VAL A 238 -8.12 -31.41 -17.60
CA VAL A 238 -9.31 -30.92 -16.89
C VAL A 238 -9.19 -29.42 -16.81
N VAL A 239 -10.16 -28.72 -17.41
CA VAL A 239 -10.17 -27.27 -17.38
C VAL A 239 -11.24 -26.75 -16.43
N LEU A 240 -10.82 -25.80 -15.61
CA LEU A 240 -11.62 -25.09 -14.64
C LEU A 240 -11.66 -23.62 -15.08
N GLY A 241 -12.80 -22.94 -14.97
CA GLY A 241 -12.85 -21.53 -15.35
C GLY A 241 -14.22 -20.90 -15.22
N ASN A 242 -14.25 -19.57 -15.28
CA ASN A 242 -15.47 -18.78 -15.13
C ASN A 242 -16.14 -18.37 -16.46
N ASP A 243 -15.60 -18.80 -17.61
CA ASP A 243 -16.14 -18.57 -18.95
C ASP A 243 -16.12 -19.88 -19.75
N ILE A 244 -17.27 -20.54 -19.84
CA ILE A 244 -17.40 -21.85 -20.50
C ILE A 244 -17.30 -21.77 -22.02
N HIS A 245 -17.69 -20.64 -22.63
CA HIS A 245 -17.66 -20.46 -24.07
C HIS A 245 -16.23 -20.23 -24.55
N PHE A 246 -15.50 -19.34 -23.87
CA PHE A 246 -14.07 -19.15 -24.12
C PHE A 246 -13.28 -20.42 -23.82
N ALA A 247 -13.53 -21.08 -22.68
CA ALA A 247 -12.87 -22.33 -22.34
C ALA A 247 -12.99 -23.35 -23.48
N LYS A 248 -14.22 -23.64 -23.93
CA LYS A 248 -14.49 -24.56 -25.04
C LYS A 248 -13.85 -24.14 -26.37
N ALA A 249 -13.73 -22.84 -26.65
CA ALA A 249 -13.18 -22.31 -27.89
C ALA A 249 -11.65 -22.28 -27.93
N VAL A 250 -10.98 -22.25 -26.76
CA VAL A 250 -9.57 -21.87 -26.65
C VAL A 250 -8.73 -22.86 -25.87
N PHE A 251 -9.06 -23.06 -24.59
CA PHE A 251 -8.19 -23.64 -23.55
C PHE A 251 -6.74 -23.05 -23.55
N GLU A 252 -6.33 -22.02 -22.76
CA GLU A 252 -6.68 -21.76 -21.34
C GLU A 252 -6.64 -20.30 -20.72
N ALA A 253 -5.56 -19.76 -20.08
CA ALA A 253 -5.59 -19.03 -18.77
C ALA A 253 -4.91 -17.62 -18.61
N PRO A 254 -4.99 -16.99 -17.39
CA PRO A 254 -3.80 -16.42 -16.69
C PRO A 254 -3.98 -16.37 -15.14
N SER A 255 -3.45 -15.32 -14.49
CA SER A 255 -3.54 -14.96 -13.07
C SER A 255 -4.94 -15.10 -12.46
N SER A 256 -5.01 -15.76 -11.30
CA SER A 256 -6.16 -15.75 -10.40
C SER A 256 -5.70 -16.21 -9.02
N THR A 257 -6.16 -15.51 -7.98
CA THR A 257 -5.96 -15.94 -6.58
C THR A 257 -6.53 -17.34 -6.33
N PHE A 258 -7.65 -17.71 -6.98
CA PHE A 258 -8.24 -19.05 -6.84
C PHE A 258 -7.36 -20.13 -7.47
N GLY A 259 -6.82 -19.89 -8.68
CA GLY A 259 -5.86 -20.79 -9.33
C GLY A 259 -4.56 -20.94 -8.53
N TRP A 260 -4.11 -19.86 -7.89
CA TRP A 260 -2.98 -19.87 -6.97
C TRP A 260 -3.26 -20.75 -5.73
N TRP A 261 -4.38 -20.53 -5.03
CA TRP A 261 -4.76 -21.33 -3.87
C TRP A 261 -4.97 -22.81 -4.22
N LEU A 262 -5.62 -23.12 -5.34
CA LEU A 262 -5.78 -24.48 -5.83
C LEU A 262 -4.43 -25.19 -6.02
N SER A 263 -3.45 -24.48 -6.60
CA SER A 263 -2.09 -24.99 -6.82
C SER A 263 -1.32 -25.14 -5.51
N TYR A 264 -1.45 -24.19 -4.59
CA TYR A 264 -0.81 -24.20 -3.27
C TYR A 264 -1.31 -25.33 -2.37
N LEU A 265 -2.61 -25.63 -2.42
CA LEU A 265 -3.28 -26.68 -1.65
C LEU A 265 -3.27 -28.04 -2.37
N SER A 266 -2.81 -28.11 -3.63
CA SER A 266 -2.67 -29.36 -4.40
C SER A 266 -1.84 -30.43 -3.67
N LYS A 267 -2.02 -31.72 -4.00
CA LYS A 267 -1.33 -32.82 -3.29
C LYS A 267 0.19 -32.64 -3.36
N ARG A 268 0.94 -33.06 -2.32
CA ARG A 268 2.42 -32.92 -2.27
C ARG A 268 3.18 -33.56 -3.45
N LYS A 269 2.54 -34.46 -4.21
CA LYS A 269 3.08 -35.11 -5.42
C LYS A 269 2.64 -34.43 -6.74
N SER A 270 1.81 -33.38 -6.66
CA SER A 270 1.38 -32.57 -7.80
C SER A 270 2.46 -31.53 -8.12
N GLN A 271 2.71 -31.31 -9.42
CA GLN A 271 3.62 -30.28 -9.89
C GLN A 271 2.82 -29.05 -10.32
N ALA A 272 3.09 -27.89 -9.71
CA ALA A 272 2.55 -26.62 -10.16
C ALA A 272 3.40 -26.03 -11.29
N TYR A 273 2.73 -25.50 -12.31
CA TYR A 273 3.30 -24.75 -13.42
C TYR A 273 2.57 -23.40 -13.53
N TYR A 274 3.28 -22.32 -13.81
CA TYR A 274 2.69 -20.98 -13.94
C TYR A 274 3.32 -20.20 -15.10
N ARG A 275 2.56 -19.26 -15.69
CA ARG A 275 3.07 -18.34 -16.72
C ARG A 275 4.01 -17.32 -16.09
N ASP A 276 5.11 -17.03 -16.75
CA ASP A 276 5.95 -15.88 -16.46
C ASP A 276 5.14 -14.58 -16.58
N ILE A 277 4.92 -13.92 -15.45
CA ILE A 277 4.09 -12.71 -15.36
C ILE A 277 4.69 -11.53 -16.15
N THR A 278 5.98 -11.56 -16.51
CA THR A 278 6.59 -10.54 -17.40
C THR A 278 6.12 -10.64 -18.85
N GLU A 279 5.54 -11.77 -19.25
CA GLU A 279 4.85 -11.91 -20.55
C GLU A 279 3.40 -11.42 -20.49
N SER A 280 2.96 -10.92 -19.34
CA SER A 280 1.61 -10.41 -19.13
C SER A 280 1.60 -8.88 -19.11
N LYS A 281 0.45 -8.28 -19.44
CA LYS A 281 0.17 -6.84 -19.29
C LYS A 281 -0.53 -6.53 -17.96
N ASP A 282 -0.49 -7.46 -17.00
CA ASP A 282 -1.15 -7.33 -15.71
C ASP A 282 -0.54 -6.17 -14.90
N GLY A 283 -1.37 -5.26 -14.42
CA GLY A 283 -0.96 -4.07 -13.68
C GLY A 283 -0.22 -4.42 -12.38
N VAL A 284 -0.58 -5.54 -11.77
CA VAL A 284 -0.03 -6.08 -10.51
C VAL A 284 1.45 -6.46 -10.65
N LEU A 285 1.95 -6.72 -11.87
CA LEU A 285 3.36 -6.98 -12.14
C LEU A 285 4.29 -5.91 -11.54
N ARG A 286 3.84 -4.65 -11.50
CA ARG A 286 4.63 -3.51 -10.99
C ARG A 286 4.67 -3.40 -9.47
N GLU A 287 3.85 -4.18 -8.77
CA GLU A 287 3.66 -4.15 -7.31
C GLU A 287 4.08 -5.48 -6.64
N MET A 288 4.54 -6.45 -7.44
CA MET A 288 4.82 -7.82 -7.01
C MET A 288 6.31 -8.16 -7.12
N ARG A 289 6.87 -8.75 -6.06
CA ARG A 289 8.12 -9.51 -6.12
C ARG A 289 7.79 -10.97 -6.40
N GLU A 290 8.28 -11.50 -7.51
CA GLU A 290 7.92 -12.85 -7.96
C GLU A 290 8.32 -13.94 -6.94
N ASP A 291 9.52 -13.82 -6.37
CA ASP A 291 10.04 -14.71 -5.32
C ASP A 291 9.27 -14.64 -3.99
N ASP A 292 8.44 -13.62 -3.79
CA ASP A 292 7.55 -13.50 -2.62
C ASP A 292 6.16 -14.10 -2.90
N PHE A 293 5.78 -14.26 -4.17
CA PHE A 293 4.43 -14.68 -4.57
C PHE A 293 4.34 -16.16 -4.99
N TYR A 294 5.39 -16.72 -5.59
CA TYR A 294 5.40 -18.13 -6.02
C TYR A 294 6.39 -18.99 -5.21
N PRO A 295 5.95 -20.12 -4.64
CA PRO A 295 6.85 -21.06 -3.96
C PRO A 295 7.95 -21.61 -4.90
N PRO A 296 9.19 -21.81 -4.42
CA PRO A 296 10.34 -22.17 -5.26
C PRO A 296 10.23 -23.56 -5.88
N GLU A 297 9.33 -24.44 -5.41
CA GLU A 297 9.08 -25.73 -6.04
C GLU A 297 8.16 -25.67 -7.27
N TRP A 298 7.60 -24.48 -7.59
CA TRP A 298 6.74 -24.27 -8.77
C TRP A 298 7.59 -23.97 -10.01
N ILE A 299 7.15 -24.45 -11.18
CA ILE A 299 7.92 -24.31 -12.42
C ILE A 299 7.34 -23.20 -13.29
N LYS A 300 8.17 -22.21 -13.61
CA LYS A 300 7.82 -21.11 -14.52
C LYS A 300 7.80 -21.60 -15.97
N LEU A 301 6.82 -21.14 -16.74
CA LEU A 301 6.67 -21.37 -18.18
C LEU A 301 6.74 -20.03 -18.92
N LYS A 302 7.53 -19.97 -19.99
CA LYS A 302 7.69 -18.77 -20.83
C LYS A 302 7.60 -19.14 -22.32
N THR A 303 7.14 -18.22 -23.15
CA THR A 303 7.26 -18.30 -24.62
C THR A 303 8.67 -17.94 -25.06
N ASP A 304 9.27 -18.78 -25.90
CA ASP A 304 10.51 -18.46 -26.60
C ASP A 304 10.22 -17.47 -27.73
N GLN A 305 10.68 -16.22 -27.57
CA GLN A 305 10.51 -15.13 -28.54
C GLN A 305 11.06 -15.46 -29.94
N LYS A 306 12.02 -16.39 -30.08
CA LYS A 306 12.60 -16.77 -31.38
C LYS A 306 11.84 -17.90 -32.08
N THR A 307 11.12 -18.76 -31.34
CA THR A 307 10.50 -19.97 -31.90
C THR A 307 8.99 -20.07 -31.66
N GLY A 308 8.40 -19.18 -30.86
CA GLY A 308 7.00 -19.23 -30.44
C GLY A 308 6.65 -20.39 -29.50
N LYS A 309 7.62 -21.24 -29.12
CA LYS A 309 7.38 -22.44 -28.32
C LYS A 309 7.49 -22.19 -26.82
N ILE A 310 6.66 -22.86 -26.05
CA ILE A 310 6.74 -22.83 -24.58
C ILE A 310 7.99 -23.58 -24.09
N ARG A 311 8.68 -22.99 -23.12
CA ARG A 311 9.82 -23.58 -22.42
C ARG A 311 9.62 -23.48 -20.90
N LYS A 312 10.22 -24.42 -20.16
CA LYS A 312 10.36 -24.33 -18.70
C LYS A 312 11.52 -23.41 -18.36
N ILE A 313 11.33 -22.53 -17.40
CA ILE A 313 12.39 -21.73 -16.77
C ILE A 313 12.52 -22.20 -15.31
N ARG A 314 13.77 -22.28 -14.85
CA ARG A 314 14.17 -22.56 -13.46
C ARG A 314 15.04 -21.42 -12.99
#